data_AF-T0H8M6-F1
#
_entry.id   AF-T0H8M6-F1
#
_cell.length_a   1.000
_cell.length_b   1.000
_cell.length_c   1.000
_cell.angle_alpha   90.00
_cell.angle_beta   90.00
_cell.angle_gamma   90.00
#
_symmetry.space_group_name_H-M   'P 1'
#
loop_
_entity.id
_entity.type
_entity.pdbx_description
1 polymer ?
#
loop_
_entity_poly.entity_id
_entity_poly.type
_entity_poly.pdbx_seq_one_letter_code
_entity_poly.pdbx_strand_id
1 'polypeptide(L)'
;MFLRVFLLPFFIFYLPIQYRIGSNGIGGIVLVGILLCGSIFFRIWKKESFSSFIVSPVLLVSYWSLFVFAEGIFYTKAALDSFFLGDFDYTAQLRMIVPTIDGNIFQTQYYGSEENANFLSHHMTPGILLLTPFPILFGSELGLGAGVFFFASLTIPLLYHYLRECSVSEELALCATLLWSGSSGFYRLNHSLHFEVLVPILCLCVFIGIQKRKHWITTVSLCFFLGIKEDVAIYMAALAVGMIAADNKRKKEWISVFITCVFYYFLIFPILNDLAGNSAEKNWKEYWGTGTENPTFAVLNYIQNSESRFQYWKGIRDLSLEWGFWNLTGGWLLLPFLGLYSVFRLSIHPWVRDLYSYYIYPLVPFLILFLRTGAEWIQNRTGKPETKFLSSVSKEKKILIALILSFCVSIYRNSKETEYPIVFESKPELAAELKNLLEQIPAGKSVSAGFHLSPFVSLKNPVYPIREDRKWKEWILINREYNSPYLSSAKILERIDADVRGGELRWVQKTNRFGLLRLNGPLSDAP
;
A
#
# COMPACT_ATOMS: atom_id res chain seq x y z
N MET A 1 -32.91 6.44 -1.30
CA MET A 1 -33.12 7.04 -2.65
C MET A 1 -32.70 8.50 -2.70
N PHE A 2 -33.33 9.41 -1.92
CA PHE A 2 -32.98 10.83 -1.86
C PHE A 2 -31.47 11.09 -1.76
N LEU A 3 -30.82 10.45 -0.79
CA LEU A 3 -29.42 10.66 -0.48
C LEU A 3 -28.46 10.21 -1.60
N ARG A 4 -28.81 9.13 -2.32
CA ARG A 4 -28.01 8.63 -3.46
C ARG A 4 -28.07 9.57 -4.64
N VAL A 5 -29.26 10.10 -4.97
CA VAL A 5 -29.42 11.07 -6.06
C VAL A 5 -28.67 12.38 -5.72
N PHE A 6 -28.80 12.84 -4.48
CA PHE A 6 -28.10 14.05 -4.03
C PHE A 6 -26.58 13.92 -4.15
N LEU A 7 -26.02 12.78 -3.73
CA LEU A 7 -24.59 12.53 -3.70
C LEU A 7 -24.04 11.96 -5.03
N LEU A 8 -24.88 11.67 -6.02
CA LEU A 8 -24.44 11.00 -7.25
C LEU A 8 -23.32 11.76 -8.00
N PRO A 9 -23.41 13.08 -8.23
CA PRO A 9 -22.30 13.81 -8.87
C PRO A 9 -21.02 13.69 -8.05
N PHE A 10 -21.14 13.82 -6.73
CA PHE A 10 -20.01 13.66 -5.82
C PHE A 10 -19.41 12.25 -5.92
N PHE A 11 -20.20 11.19 -5.93
CA PHE A 11 -19.76 9.80 -6.07
C PHE A 11 -19.02 9.53 -7.40
N ILE A 12 -19.43 10.17 -8.49
CA ILE A 12 -18.79 10.02 -9.80
C ILE A 12 -17.45 10.77 -9.83
N PHE A 13 -17.42 12.01 -9.35
CA PHE A 13 -16.25 12.88 -9.52
C PHE A 13 -15.22 12.79 -8.39
N TYR A 14 -15.55 12.16 -7.26
CA TYR A 14 -14.67 12.11 -6.09
C TYR A 14 -13.28 11.56 -6.42
N LEU A 15 -13.17 10.30 -6.84
CA LEU A 15 -11.87 9.68 -7.12
C LEU A 15 -11.14 10.34 -8.31
N PRO A 16 -11.78 10.61 -9.46
CA PRO A 16 -11.10 11.29 -10.56
C PRO A 16 -10.47 12.63 -10.19
N ILE A 17 -11.19 13.48 -9.45
CA ILE A 17 -10.67 14.79 -9.04
C ILE A 17 -9.60 14.64 -7.97
N GLN A 18 -9.83 13.77 -6.97
CA GLN A 18 -8.90 13.50 -5.89
C GLN A 18 -7.54 12.99 -6.42
N TYR A 19 -7.55 12.12 -7.44
CA TYR A 19 -6.34 11.48 -7.96
C TYR A 19 -5.65 12.30 -9.06
N ARG A 20 -6.39 12.97 -9.97
CA ARG A 20 -5.78 13.74 -11.07
C ARG A 20 -5.35 15.15 -10.71
N ILE A 21 -6.15 15.83 -9.89
CA ILE A 21 -5.96 17.25 -9.53
C ILE A 21 -5.40 17.31 -8.10
N GLY A 22 -4.88 16.18 -7.61
CA GLY A 22 -4.56 15.89 -6.22
C GLY A 22 -3.84 17.03 -5.51
N SER A 23 -4.30 17.29 -4.28
CA SER A 23 -3.62 17.98 -3.18
C SER A 23 -2.97 19.36 -3.38
N ASN A 24 -3.03 19.93 -4.58
CA ASN A 24 -2.65 21.32 -4.85
C ASN A 24 -3.74 22.30 -4.38
N GLY A 25 -4.59 21.91 -3.43
CA GLY A 25 -5.70 22.67 -2.85
C GLY A 25 -6.95 22.81 -3.76
N ILE A 26 -6.78 23.01 -5.06
CA ILE A 26 -7.89 23.32 -6.01
C ILE A 26 -8.86 22.15 -6.13
N GLY A 27 -8.38 20.90 -6.28
CA GLY A 27 -9.23 19.72 -6.36
C GLY A 27 -10.15 19.58 -5.14
N GLY A 28 -9.65 19.91 -3.95
CA GLY A 28 -10.45 19.91 -2.72
C GLY A 28 -11.58 20.95 -2.74
N ILE A 29 -11.30 22.17 -3.23
CA ILE A 29 -12.32 23.22 -3.37
C ILE A 29 -13.40 22.78 -4.36
N VAL A 30 -13.02 22.19 -5.49
CA VAL A 30 -13.96 21.67 -6.49
C VAL A 30 -14.84 20.57 -5.89
N LEU A 31 -14.26 19.62 -5.15
CA LEU A 31 -15.01 18.55 -4.51
C LEU A 31 -15.99 19.04 -3.45
N VAL A 32 -15.59 20.02 -2.62
CA VAL A 32 -16.51 20.68 -1.67
C VAL A 32 -17.63 21.41 -2.41
N GLY A 33 -17.30 22.10 -3.51
CA GLY A 33 -18.28 22.75 -4.38
C GLY A 33 -19.32 21.75 -4.92
N ILE A 34 -18.87 20.63 -5.49
CA ILE A 34 -19.74 19.56 -6.00
C ILE A 34 -20.63 18.99 -4.88
N LEU A 35 -20.06 18.75 -3.70
CA LEU A 35 -20.79 18.22 -2.54
C LEU A 35 -21.91 19.16 -2.08
N LEU A 36 -21.64 20.46 -2.00
CA LEU A 36 -22.62 21.48 -1.58
C LEU A 36 -23.66 21.79 -2.66
N CYS A 37 -23.28 21.71 -3.93
CA CYS A 37 -24.18 21.89 -5.07
C CYS A 37 -25.14 20.71 -5.29
N GLY A 38 -25.04 19.61 -4.54
CA GLY A 38 -25.93 18.45 -4.66
C GLY A 38 -27.43 18.80 -4.57
N SER A 39 -27.78 19.90 -3.88
CA SER A 39 -29.17 20.39 -3.80
C SER A 39 -29.72 20.92 -5.13
N ILE A 40 -28.88 21.53 -5.96
CA ILE A 40 -29.23 22.04 -7.30
C ILE A 40 -29.45 20.84 -8.23
N PHE A 41 -28.52 19.88 -8.23
CA PHE A 41 -28.64 18.64 -9.00
C PHE A 41 -29.88 17.84 -8.63
N PHE A 42 -30.17 17.70 -7.33
CA PHE A 42 -31.38 17.02 -6.88
C PHE A 42 -32.66 17.71 -7.38
N ARG A 43 -32.70 19.05 -7.41
CA ARG A 43 -33.85 19.81 -7.94
C ARG A 43 -34.04 19.62 -9.44
N ILE A 44 -32.94 19.61 -10.22
CA ILE A 44 -32.97 19.36 -11.67
C ILE A 44 -33.48 17.95 -11.93
N TRP A 45 -32.92 16.96 -11.24
CA TRP A 45 -33.30 15.54 -11.39
C TRP A 45 -34.79 15.30 -11.08
N LYS A 46 -35.33 15.97 -10.05
CA LYS A 46 -36.76 15.88 -9.72
C LYS A 46 -37.68 16.48 -10.80
N LYS A 47 -37.21 17.48 -11.56
CA LYS A 47 -38.01 18.15 -12.61
C LYS A 47 -38.10 17.32 -13.89
N GLU A 48 -37.05 16.62 -14.27
CA GLU A 48 -36.95 15.99 -15.60
C GLU A 48 -37.56 14.57 -15.70
N SER A 49 -38.39 14.17 -14.74
CA SER A 49 -39.03 12.84 -14.73
C SER A 49 -38.05 11.65 -14.88
N PHE A 50 -36.77 11.84 -14.53
CA PHE A 50 -35.75 10.77 -14.44
C PHE A 50 -36.02 9.75 -13.32
N SER A 51 -37.28 9.63 -12.88
CA SER A 51 -37.76 8.79 -11.79
C SER A 51 -37.38 7.30 -11.90
N SER A 52 -36.95 6.84 -13.08
CA SER A 52 -36.51 5.46 -13.34
C SER A 52 -35.00 5.23 -13.26
N PHE A 53 -34.14 6.26 -13.24
CA PHE A 53 -32.69 6.07 -13.27
C PHE A 53 -32.11 5.96 -11.85
N ILE A 54 -32.35 4.81 -11.20
CA ILE A 54 -31.73 4.48 -9.92
C ILE A 54 -30.33 3.89 -10.20
N VAL A 55 -29.28 4.66 -9.92
CA VAL A 55 -27.91 4.13 -10.00
C VAL A 55 -27.72 3.08 -8.90
N SER A 56 -27.53 1.83 -9.32
CA SER A 56 -27.27 0.71 -8.43
C SER A 56 -25.97 0.94 -7.64
N PRO A 57 -25.94 0.66 -6.32
CA PRO A 57 -24.71 0.67 -5.53
C PRO A 57 -23.58 -0.17 -6.15
N VAL A 58 -23.94 -1.30 -6.77
CA VAL A 58 -23.00 -2.19 -7.44
C VAL A 58 -22.29 -1.49 -8.59
N LEU A 59 -22.99 -0.64 -9.34
CA LEU A 59 -22.41 0.10 -10.45
C LEU A 59 -21.37 1.12 -9.96
N LEU A 60 -21.68 1.85 -8.88
CA LEU A 60 -20.74 2.82 -8.28
C LEU A 60 -19.49 2.14 -7.71
N VAL A 61 -19.69 1.05 -6.97
CA VAL A 61 -18.58 0.25 -6.41
C VAL A 61 -17.72 -0.34 -7.52
N SER A 62 -18.32 -0.87 -8.58
CA SER A 62 -17.59 -1.39 -9.75
C SER A 62 -16.83 -0.29 -10.46
N TYR A 63 -17.45 0.89 -10.63
CA TYR A 63 -16.81 2.06 -11.21
C TYR A 63 -15.57 2.48 -10.41
N TRP A 64 -15.67 2.61 -9.09
CA TRP A 64 -14.53 2.96 -8.24
C TRP A 64 -13.41 1.91 -8.29
N SER A 65 -13.77 0.63 -8.34
CA SER A 65 -12.81 -0.47 -8.46
C SER A 65 -12.06 -0.41 -9.78
N LEU A 66 -12.79 -0.26 -10.89
CA LEU A 66 -12.20 -0.12 -12.22
C LEU A 66 -11.34 1.14 -12.34
N PHE A 67 -11.76 2.25 -11.73
CA PHE A 67 -10.98 3.48 -11.71
C PHE A 67 -9.63 3.27 -11.00
N VAL A 68 -9.63 2.73 -9.78
CA VAL A 68 -8.40 2.47 -9.01
C VAL A 68 -7.49 1.48 -9.74
N PHE A 69 -8.06 0.44 -10.36
CA PHE A 69 -7.26 -0.51 -11.13
C PHE A 69 -6.62 0.15 -12.37
N ALA A 70 -7.41 0.85 -13.18
CA ALA A 70 -6.93 1.49 -14.40
C ALA A 70 -5.88 2.56 -14.10
N GLU A 71 -6.14 3.42 -13.10
CA GLU A 71 -5.21 4.44 -12.65
C GLU A 71 -3.86 3.84 -12.22
N GLY A 72 -3.89 2.74 -11.48
CA GLY A 72 -2.69 2.03 -11.05
C GLY A 72 -1.82 1.46 -12.17
N ILE A 73 -2.43 0.97 -13.25
CA ILE A 73 -1.69 0.52 -14.44
C ILE A 73 -0.97 1.70 -15.09
N PHE A 74 -1.63 2.84 -15.23
CA PHE A 74 -1.00 4.06 -15.75
C PHE A 74 0.10 4.57 -14.82
N TYR A 75 -0.13 4.54 -13.50
CA TYR A 75 0.86 4.95 -12.50
C TYR A 75 2.12 4.09 -12.56
N THR A 76 1.97 2.76 -12.62
CA THR A 76 3.12 1.83 -12.68
C THR A 76 3.89 1.99 -13.99
N LYS A 77 3.19 2.22 -15.11
CA LYS A 77 3.83 2.52 -16.40
C LYS A 77 4.59 3.84 -16.37
N ALA A 78 4.01 4.88 -15.77
CA ALA A 78 4.68 6.17 -15.60
C ALA A 78 5.92 6.04 -14.72
N ALA A 79 5.85 5.29 -13.61
CA ALA A 79 6.99 5.00 -12.74
C ALA A 79 8.12 4.29 -13.49
N LEU A 80 7.78 3.31 -14.34
CA LEU A 80 8.75 2.63 -15.20
C LEU A 80 9.41 3.61 -16.17
N ASP A 81 8.62 4.35 -16.96
CA ASP A 81 9.14 5.26 -17.99
C ASP A 81 9.89 6.47 -17.43
N SER A 82 9.71 6.78 -16.14
CA SER A 82 10.46 7.79 -15.41
C SER A 82 11.71 7.24 -14.74
N PHE A 83 11.99 5.94 -14.86
CA PHE A 83 13.13 5.25 -14.23
C PHE A 83 13.07 5.27 -12.70
N PHE A 84 11.89 5.43 -12.10
CA PHE A 84 11.68 5.41 -10.65
C PHE A 84 11.19 4.05 -10.14
N LEU A 85 10.73 3.16 -11.02
CA LEU A 85 10.17 1.88 -10.58
C LEU A 85 11.16 1.05 -9.73
N GLY A 86 12.45 1.14 -10.02
CA GLY A 86 13.50 0.45 -9.26
C GLY A 86 13.63 0.90 -7.80
N ASP A 87 13.22 2.13 -7.47
CA ASP A 87 13.37 2.73 -6.14
C ASP A 87 12.26 2.30 -5.16
N PHE A 88 11.22 1.61 -5.64
CA PHE A 88 10.14 1.07 -4.80
C PHE A 88 10.43 -0.35 -4.28
N ASP A 89 11.68 -0.80 -4.28
CA ASP A 89 12.06 -2.22 -4.09
C ASP A 89 11.35 -3.19 -5.04
N TYR A 90 10.72 -2.65 -6.08
CA TYR A 90 9.79 -3.37 -6.94
C TYR A 90 10.49 -4.50 -7.69
N THR A 91 11.71 -4.23 -8.18
CA THR A 91 12.48 -5.24 -8.91
C THR A 91 12.87 -6.39 -8.01
N ALA A 92 13.23 -6.11 -6.75
CA ALA A 92 13.60 -7.15 -5.81
C ALA A 92 12.38 -8.02 -5.46
N GLN A 93 11.23 -7.41 -5.20
CA GLN A 93 9.95 -8.09 -4.95
C GLN A 93 9.51 -8.93 -6.16
N LEU A 94 9.59 -8.38 -7.37
CA LEU A 94 9.23 -9.06 -8.60
C LEU A 94 10.17 -10.26 -8.86
N ARG A 95 11.47 -10.05 -8.71
CA ARG A 95 12.48 -11.06 -9.04
C ARG A 95 12.61 -12.16 -8.02
N MET A 96 12.07 -12.04 -6.80
CA MET A 96 12.06 -13.16 -5.84
C MET A 96 10.82 -14.06 -5.98
N ILE A 97 9.74 -13.58 -6.62
CA ILE A 97 8.50 -14.36 -6.85
C ILE A 97 8.46 -14.99 -8.25
N VAL A 98 9.20 -14.43 -9.21
CA VAL A 98 9.38 -14.96 -10.57
C VAL A 98 10.40 -16.11 -10.72
N PRO A 99 11.34 -16.46 -9.81
CA PRO A 99 12.27 -17.59 -9.98
C PRO A 99 11.61 -18.98 -9.99
N THR A 100 10.29 -19.05 -10.10
CA THR A 100 9.52 -20.28 -10.25
C THR A 100 9.91 -21.10 -11.48
N ILE A 101 10.64 -20.54 -12.45
CA ILE A 101 11.15 -21.28 -13.62
C ILE A 101 12.41 -22.11 -13.29
N ASP A 102 13.21 -21.70 -12.31
CA ASP A 102 14.49 -22.35 -11.96
C ASP A 102 14.49 -23.03 -10.57
N GLY A 103 13.33 -23.07 -9.88
CA GLY A 103 13.14 -23.79 -8.62
C GLY A 103 13.56 -23.06 -7.33
N ASN A 104 14.09 -21.84 -7.43
CA ASN A 104 14.66 -21.08 -6.31
C ASN A 104 13.74 -19.94 -5.81
N ILE A 105 12.56 -20.30 -5.29
CA ILE A 105 11.57 -19.34 -4.77
C ILE A 105 12.16 -18.55 -3.59
N PHE A 106 11.84 -17.25 -3.50
CA PHE A 106 12.32 -16.31 -2.47
C PHE A 106 13.80 -15.94 -2.57
N GLN A 107 14.58 -16.50 -3.50
CA GLN A 107 15.95 -16.03 -3.71
C GLN A 107 15.95 -14.73 -4.52
N THR A 108 16.82 -13.80 -4.13
CA THR A 108 16.99 -12.53 -4.84
C THR A 108 18.42 -12.04 -4.74
N GLN A 109 18.87 -11.39 -5.82
CA GLN A 109 20.21 -10.83 -5.93
C GLN A 109 20.30 -9.43 -5.27
N TYR A 110 19.17 -8.88 -4.81
CA TYR A 110 19.08 -7.50 -4.31
C TYR A 110 19.38 -7.36 -2.83
N TYR A 111 19.20 -8.40 -2.03
CA TYR A 111 19.48 -8.36 -0.59
C TYR A 111 20.65 -9.27 -0.26
N GLY A 112 21.32 -9.01 0.88
CA GLY A 112 22.47 -9.79 1.34
C GLY A 112 23.80 -9.49 0.66
N SER A 113 24.86 -10.01 1.29
CA SER A 113 26.25 -9.98 0.83
C SER A 113 26.53 -11.03 -0.25
N GLU A 114 25.80 -12.15 -0.23
CA GLU A 114 25.93 -13.23 -1.20
C GLU A 114 25.09 -13.01 -2.45
N GLU A 115 25.47 -13.68 -3.53
CA GLU A 115 24.63 -13.77 -4.73
C GLU A 115 23.53 -14.80 -4.46
N ASN A 116 22.26 -14.36 -4.49
CA ASN A 116 21.05 -15.15 -4.22
C ASN A 116 20.71 -15.33 -2.73
N ALA A 117 20.62 -14.23 -1.98
CA ALA A 117 20.13 -14.27 -0.61
C ALA A 117 18.64 -14.63 -0.55
N ASN A 118 18.26 -15.31 0.53
CA ASN A 118 16.86 -15.60 0.81
C ASN A 118 16.14 -14.33 1.26
N PHE A 119 15.16 -13.88 0.49
CA PHE A 119 14.35 -12.72 0.85
C PHE A 119 13.58 -12.91 2.15
N LEU A 120 13.17 -14.14 2.49
CA LEU A 120 12.43 -14.39 3.73
C LEU A 120 13.27 -14.13 4.98
N SER A 121 14.60 -14.14 4.90
CA SER A 121 15.44 -13.74 6.02
C SER A 121 15.41 -12.23 6.27
N HIS A 122 15.09 -11.45 5.24
CA HIS A 122 15.02 -10.00 5.28
C HIS A 122 13.58 -9.49 5.51
N HIS A 123 12.62 -10.09 4.84
CA HIS A 123 11.19 -9.80 4.96
C HIS A 123 10.44 -11.13 5.05
N MET A 124 10.00 -11.53 6.25
CA MET A 124 9.23 -12.75 6.45
C MET A 124 7.81 -12.57 5.89
N THR A 125 7.67 -12.70 4.56
CA THR A 125 6.44 -12.43 3.82
C THR A 125 6.07 -13.52 2.81
N PRO A 126 5.82 -14.77 3.25
CA PRO A 126 5.39 -15.83 2.33
C PRO A 126 4.08 -15.50 1.59
N GLY A 127 3.24 -14.62 2.13
CA GLY A 127 1.97 -14.19 1.54
C GLY A 127 2.12 -13.37 0.25
N ILE A 128 3.32 -12.85 -0.06
CA ILE A 128 3.57 -12.18 -1.34
C ILE A 128 3.32 -13.09 -2.56
N LEU A 129 3.35 -14.42 -2.37
CA LEU A 129 3.05 -15.37 -3.44
C LEU A 129 1.63 -15.22 -4.03
N LEU A 130 0.71 -14.54 -3.34
CA LEU A 130 -0.59 -14.15 -3.90
C LEU A 130 -0.46 -13.19 -5.10
N LEU A 131 0.66 -12.49 -5.23
CA LEU A 131 0.97 -11.61 -6.36
C LEU A 131 1.66 -12.33 -7.53
N THR A 132 2.17 -13.55 -7.32
CA THR A 132 2.91 -14.32 -8.34
C THR A 132 2.15 -14.54 -9.66
N PRO A 133 0.82 -14.79 -9.68
CA PRO A 133 0.11 -14.98 -10.94
C PRO A 133 0.21 -13.78 -11.89
N PHE A 134 0.37 -12.56 -11.38
CA PHE A 134 0.34 -11.37 -12.23
C PHE A 134 1.61 -11.22 -13.10
N PRO A 135 2.84 -11.22 -12.55
CA PRO A 135 4.05 -11.30 -13.36
C PRO A 135 4.05 -12.44 -14.38
N ILE A 136 3.55 -13.62 -14.00
CA ILE A 136 3.52 -14.81 -14.87
C ILE A 136 2.53 -14.62 -16.02
N LEU A 137 1.28 -14.21 -15.73
CA LEU A 137 0.23 -14.07 -16.74
C LEU A 137 0.45 -12.87 -17.66
N PHE A 138 0.94 -11.76 -17.12
CA PHE A 138 1.20 -10.54 -17.91
C PHE A 138 2.53 -10.59 -18.67
N GLY A 139 3.49 -11.42 -18.24
CA GLY A 139 4.79 -11.57 -18.89
C GLY A 139 5.57 -10.26 -19.02
N SER A 140 5.36 -9.32 -18.10
CA SER A 140 5.77 -7.92 -18.21
C SER A 140 6.33 -7.43 -16.89
N GLU A 141 7.30 -6.50 -16.96
CA GLU A 141 7.80 -5.76 -15.80
C GLU A 141 6.67 -5.05 -15.02
N LEU A 142 5.52 -4.78 -15.64
CA LEU A 142 4.38 -4.15 -14.96
C LEU A 142 3.53 -5.14 -14.14
N GLY A 143 3.80 -6.44 -14.23
CA GLY A 143 2.93 -7.49 -13.70
C GLY A 143 2.72 -7.40 -12.19
N LEU A 144 3.78 -7.14 -11.41
CA LEU A 144 3.65 -7.00 -9.95
C LEU A 144 2.77 -5.79 -9.58
N GLY A 145 2.95 -4.64 -10.25
CA GLY A 145 2.14 -3.45 -10.06
C GLY A 145 0.68 -3.67 -10.44
N ALA A 146 0.42 -4.41 -11.52
CA ALA A 146 -0.93 -4.85 -11.87
C ALA A 146 -1.56 -5.70 -10.75
N GLY A 147 -0.78 -6.60 -10.12
CA GLY A 147 -1.23 -7.37 -8.96
C GLY A 147 -1.57 -6.49 -7.75
N VAL A 148 -0.69 -5.53 -7.42
CA VAL A 148 -0.91 -4.58 -6.32
C VAL A 148 -2.24 -3.84 -6.49
N PHE A 149 -2.46 -3.24 -7.66
CA PHE A 149 -3.68 -2.47 -7.92
C PHE A 149 -4.91 -3.34 -8.12
N PHE A 150 -4.76 -4.58 -8.56
CA PHE A 150 -5.86 -5.54 -8.58
C PHE A 150 -6.38 -5.79 -7.16
N PHE A 151 -5.51 -6.11 -6.21
CA PHE A 151 -5.93 -6.34 -4.81
C PHE A 151 -6.43 -5.06 -4.12
N ALA A 152 -5.84 -3.90 -4.42
CA ALA A 152 -6.39 -2.62 -3.99
C ALA A 152 -7.83 -2.43 -4.51
N SER A 153 -8.07 -2.67 -5.80
CA SER A 153 -9.40 -2.52 -6.40
C SER A 153 -10.42 -3.49 -5.81
N LEU A 154 -10.04 -4.75 -5.53
CA LEU A 154 -10.91 -5.75 -4.92
C LEU A 154 -11.29 -5.44 -3.46
N THR A 155 -10.50 -4.61 -2.77
CA THR A 155 -10.82 -4.17 -1.41
C THR A 155 -12.14 -3.37 -1.38
N ILE A 156 -12.43 -2.60 -2.44
CA ILE A 156 -13.60 -1.72 -2.52
C ILE A 156 -14.92 -2.50 -2.50
N PRO A 157 -15.18 -3.47 -3.40
CA PRO A 157 -16.41 -4.25 -3.37
C PRO A 157 -16.49 -5.16 -2.15
N LEU A 158 -15.35 -5.67 -1.66
CA LEU A 158 -15.33 -6.52 -0.48
C LEU A 158 -15.66 -5.74 0.79
N LEU A 159 -15.18 -4.49 0.92
CA LEU A 159 -15.53 -3.60 2.02
C LEU A 159 -17.02 -3.27 1.99
N TYR A 160 -17.56 -2.91 0.82
CA TYR A 160 -18.99 -2.69 0.66
C TYR A 160 -19.79 -3.93 1.10
N HIS A 161 -19.40 -5.12 0.63
CA HIS A 161 -20.04 -6.37 1.02
C HIS A 161 -19.99 -6.60 2.54
N TYR A 162 -18.82 -6.46 3.16
CA TYR A 162 -18.65 -6.60 4.60
C TYR A 162 -19.58 -5.66 5.39
N LEU A 163 -19.64 -4.38 5.01
CA LEU A 163 -20.51 -3.41 5.68
C LEU A 163 -21.99 -3.79 5.57
N ARG A 164 -22.42 -4.32 4.42
CA ARG A 164 -23.79 -4.81 4.24
C ARG A 164 -24.09 -6.05 5.09
N GLU A 165 -23.14 -6.96 5.24
CA GLU A 165 -23.22 -8.10 6.16
C GLU A 165 -23.28 -7.67 7.65
N CYS A 166 -22.77 -6.48 7.96
CA CYS A 166 -22.91 -5.83 9.27
C CYS A 166 -24.21 -5.03 9.43
N SER A 167 -25.17 -5.17 8.52
CA SER A 167 -26.47 -4.47 8.55
C SER A 167 -26.37 -2.93 8.48
N VAL A 168 -25.26 -2.40 7.96
CA VAL A 168 -25.11 -0.98 7.62
C VAL A 168 -25.91 -0.68 6.37
N SER A 169 -26.74 0.36 6.34
CA SER A 169 -27.57 0.75 5.18
C SER A 169 -26.75 0.93 3.89
N GLU A 170 -27.39 0.75 2.72
CA GLU A 170 -26.70 0.85 1.42
C GLU A 170 -25.99 2.19 1.25
N GLU A 171 -26.67 3.28 1.61
CA GLU A 171 -26.12 4.63 1.48
C GLU A 171 -24.93 4.86 2.39
N LEU A 172 -24.99 4.42 3.65
CA LEU A 172 -23.85 4.56 4.57
C LEU A 172 -22.70 3.64 4.18
N ALA A 173 -22.99 2.43 3.68
CA ALA A 173 -21.97 1.52 3.17
C ALA A 173 -21.25 2.10 1.95
N LEU A 174 -21.97 2.74 1.01
CA LEU A 174 -21.38 3.47 -0.11
C LEU A 174 -20.48 4.61 0.37
N CYS A 175 -20.96 5.43 1.31
CA CYS A 175 -20.17 6.54 1.85
C CYS A 175 -18.91 6.07 2.59
N ALA A 176 -19.01 5.02 3.41
CA ALA A 176 -17.89 4.42 4.11
C ALA A 176 -16.84 3.85 3.13
N THR A 177 -17.32 3.19 2.07
CA THR A 177 -16.46 2.64 1.01
C THR A 177 -15.78 3.77 0.24
N LEU A 178 -16.48 4.87 -0.04
CA LEU A 178 -15.88 6.03 -0.71
C LEU A 178 -14.88 6.77 0.19
N LEU A 179 -15.14 6.88 1.50
CA LEU A 179 -14.16 7.40 2.47
C LEU A 179 -12.89 6.56 2.47
N TRP A 180 -13.00 5.23 2.42
CA TRP A 180 -11.85 4.34 2.27
C TRP A 180 -11.09 4.58 0.98
N SER A 181 -11.77 4.46 -0.17
CA SER A 181 -11.14 4.62 -1.50
C SER A 181 -10.53 6.00 -1.71
N GLY A 182 -11.06 6.99 -0.99
CA GLY A 182 -10.64 8.39 -1.00
C GLY A 182 -9.59 8.80 0.02
N SER A 183 -9.25 7.91 0.94
CA SER A 183 -8.32 8.20 2.04
C SER A 183 -6.88 8.29 1.52
N SER A 184 -6.10 9.20 2.08
CA SER A 184 -4.65 9.27 1.82
C SER A 184 -3.94 7.98 2.24
N GLY A 185 -4.37 7.31 3.30
CA GLY A 185 -3.81 6.05 3.76
C GLY A 185 -3.97 4.93 2.73
N PHE A 186 -5.17 4.75 2.17
CA PHE A 186 -5.38 3.76 1.10
C PHE A 186 -4.55 4.10 -0.14
N TYR A 187 -4.45 5.40 -0.45
CA TYR A 187 -3.70 5.89 -1.60
C TYR A 187 -2.18 5.75 -1.47
N ARG A 188 -1.62 5.99 -0.28
CA ARG A 188 -0.20 5.74 0.02
C ARG A 188 0.12 4.25 -0.05
N LEU A 189 -0.79 3.41 0.48
CA LEU A 189 -0.61 1.97 0.53
C LEU A 189 -0.48 1.36 -0.88
N ASN A 190 -1.39 1.69 -1.81
CA ASN A 190 -1.33 1.14 -3.18
C ASN A 190 -0.27 1.81 -4.07
N HIS A 191 0.03 3.11 -3.92
CA HIS A 191 1.05 3.80 -4.73
C HIS A 191 2.49 3.57 -4.25
N SER A 192 2.67 2.95 -3.10
CA SER A 192 3.97 2.45 -2.67
C SER A 192 4.47 1.27 -3.51
N LEU A 193 3.58 0.55 -4.22
CA LEU A 193 3.87 -0.66 -4.99
C LEU A 193 4.44 -1.84 -4.16
N HIS A 194 4.17 -1.87 -2.85
CA HIS A 194 4.57 -2.97 -1.99
C HIS A 194 3.45 -3.98 -1.72
N PHE A 195 3.83 -5.17 -1.29
CA PHE A 195 2.93 -6.30 -1.05
C PHE A 195 1.98 -6.11 0.14
N GLU A 196 2.20 -5.15 1.03
CA GLU A 196 1.31 -4.84 2.16
C GLU A 196 -0.08 -4.36 1.72
N VAL A 197 -0.26 -4.03 0.44
CA VAL A 197 -1.58 -3.84 -0.19
C VAL A 197 -2.52 -5.05 -0.04
N LEU A 198 -1.99 -6.24 0.26
CA LEU A 198 -2.77 -7.45 0.56
C LEU A 198 -3.46 -7.40 1.93
N VAL A 199 -3.00 -6.54 2.85
CA VAL A 199 -3.54 -6.45 4.22
C VAL A 199 -5.04 -6.10 4.24
N PRO A 200 -5.52 -5.04 3.54
CA PRO A 200 -6.95 -4.71 3.52
C PRO A 200 -7.86 -5.86 3.08
N ILE A 201 -7.54 -6.54 1.97
CA ILE A 201 -8.40 -7.58 1.42
C ILE A 201 -8.42 -8.82 2.31
N LEU A 202 -7.26 -9.27 2.81
CA LEU A 202 -7.17 -10.43 3.70
C LEU A 202 -7.83 -10.15 5.05
N CYS A 203 -7.67 -8.93 5.58
CA CYS A 203 -8.35 -8.49 6.79
C CYS A 203 -9.88 -8.49 6.63
N LEU A 204 -10.39 -8.00 5.49
CA LEU A 204 -11.82 -8.05 5.19
C LEU A 204 -12.32 -9.49 5.10
N CYS A 205 -11.58 -10.41 4.47
CA CYS A 205 -11.95 -11.83 4.43
C CYS A 205 -12.00 -12.43 5.85
N VAL A 206 -11.05 -12.10 6.73
CA VAL A 206 -11.08 -12.49 8.15
C VAL A 206 -12.36 -11.96 8.81
N PHE A 207 -12.68 -10.67 8.66
CA PHE A 207 -13.85 -10.05 9.26
C PHE A 207 -15.17 -10.61 8.72
N ILE A 208 -15.26 -10.89 7.42
CA ILE A 208 -16.41 -11.56 6.79
C ILE A 208 -16.57 -12.97 7.35
N GLY A 209 -15.48 -13.73 7.48
CA GLY A 209 -15.49 -15.05 8.09
C GLY A 209 -16.03 -15.03 9.52
N ILE A 210 -15.59 -14.05 10.33
CA ILE A 210 -16.09 -13.84 11.71
C ILE A 210 -17.58 -13.48 11.70
N GLN A 211 -17.97 -12.50 10.87
CA GLN A 211 -19.34 -12.00 10.80
C GLN A 211 -20.32 -13.09 10.35
N LYS A 212 -19.92 -13.93 9.39
CA LYS A 212 -20.71 -15.08 8.90
C LYS A 212 -20.56 -16.34 9.76
N ARG A 213 -19.70 -16.32 10.79
CA ARG A 213 -19.31 -17.48 11.61
C ARG A 213 -18.84 -18.68 10.76
N LYS A 214 -18.06 -18.39 9.72
CA LYS A 214 -17.47 -19.38 8.82
C LYS A 214 -16.00 -19.56 9.16
N HIS A 215 -15.72 -20.47 10.10
CA HIS A 215 -14.37 -20.71 10.62
C HIS A 215 -13.33 -20.96 9.53
N TRP A 216 -13.66 -21.73 8.49
CA TRP A 216 -12.72 -22.01 7.40
C TRP A 216 -12.29 -20.74 6.64
N ILE A 217 -13.20 -19.77 6.41
CA ILE A 217 -12.87 -18.49 5.78
C ILE A 217 -11.92 -17.72 6.68
N THR A 218 -12.25 -17.63 7.98
CA THR A 218 -11.42 -16.95 8.97
C THR A 218 -10.03 -17.56 9.04
N THR A 219 -9.91 -18.89 9.17
CA THR A 219 -8.62 -19.58 9.31
C THR A 219 -7.75 -19.44 8.05
N VAL A 220 -8.31 -19.68 6.87
CA VAL A 220 -7.55 -19.55 5.60
C VAL A 220 -7.10 -18.11 5.40
N SER A 221 -7.99 -17.14 5.59
CA SER A 221 -7.66 -15.72 5.42
C SER A 221 -6.65 -15.24 6.44
N LEU A 222 -6.75 -15.70 7.70
CA LEU A 222 -5.81 -15.36 8.76
C LEU A 222 -4.44 -15.96 8.52
N CYS A 223 -4.35 -17.18 7.98
CA CYS A 223 -3.08 -17.79 7.58
C CYS A 223 -2.33 -16.92 6.56
N PHE A 224 -3.01 -16.53 5.47
CA PHE A 224 -2.41 -15.63 4.47
C PHE A 224 -2.11 -14.24 5.04
N PHE A 225 -3.00 -13.69 5.88
CA PHE A 225 -2.81 -12.39 6.52
C PHE A 225 -1.54 -12.34 7.38
N LEU A 226 -1.33 -13.37 8.22
CA LEU A 226 -0.15 -13.48 9.07
C LEU A 226 1.13 -13.70 8.25
N GLY A 227 1.02 -14.28 7.06
CA GLY A 227 2.10 -14.41 6.11
C GLY A 227 2.49 -13.13 5.37
N ILE A 228 1.85 -11.97 5.62
CA ILE A 228 2.22 -10.71 4.95
C ILE A 228 3.42 -10.05 5.61
N LYS A 229 3.41 -9.89 6.93
CA LYS A 229 4.44 -9.26 7.75
C LYS A 229 4.35 -9.82 9.16
N GLU A 230 5.44 -9.90 9.88
CA GLU A 230 5.50 -10.47 11.23
C GLU A 230 4.70 -9.66 12.26
N ASP A 231 4.70 -8.33 12.15
CA ASP A 231 4.10 -7.44 13.13
C ASP A 231 2.56 -7.38 13.03
N VAL A 232 1.95 -7.69 11.87
CA VAL A 232 0.47 -7.71 11.71
C VAL A 232 -0.22 -8.63 12.71
N ALA A 233 0.47 -9.67 13.19
CA ALA A 233 -0.01 -10.55 14.23
C ALA A 233 -0.28 -9.81 15.55
N ILE A 234 0.62 -8.88 15.92
CA ILE A 234 0.48 -8.06 17.13
C ILE A 234 -0.75 -7.15 17.02
N TYR A 235 -0.92 -6.48 15.88
CA TYR A 235 -2.03 -5.56 15.66
C TYR A 235 -3.38 -6.29 15.64
N MET A 236 -3.45 -7.42 14.95
CA MET A 236 -4.66 -8.24 14.91
C MET A 236 -4.99 -8.84 16.28
N ALA A 237 -3.99 -9.25 17.07
CA ALA A 237 -4.19 -9.71 18.44
C ALA A 237 -4.75 -8.59 19.35
N ALA A 238 -4.17 -7.40 19.30
CA ALA A 238 -4.65 -6.26 20.10
C ALA A 238 -6.07 -5.83 19.69
N LEU A 239 -6.37 -5.83 18.39
CA LEU A 239 -7.71 -5.60 17.87
C LEU A 239 -8.68 -6.66 18.39
N ALA A 240 -8.29 -7.93 18.36
CA ALA A 240 -9.11 -9.03 18.87
C ALA A 240 -9.42 -8.86 20.37
N VAL A 241 -8.47 -8.38 21.19
CA VAL A 241 -8.73 -8.04 22.61
C VAL A 241 -9.82 -6.98 22.74
N GLY A 242 -9.73 -5.89 21.97
CA GLY A 242 -10.78 -4.86 21.95
C GLY A 242 -12.14 -5.41 21.51
N MET A 243 -12.14 -6.31 20.52
CA MET A 243 -13.37 -6.92 20.00
C MET A 243 -13.96 -8.00 20.90
N ILE A 244 -13.17 -8.69 21.72
CA ILE A 244 -13.67 -9.61 22.75
C ILE A 244 -14.56 -8.86 23.76
N ALA A 245 -14.22 -7.60 24.06
CA ALA A 245 -15.03 -6.74 24.93
C ALA A 245 -16.21 -6.08 24.18
N ALA A 246 -16.00 -5.65 22.93
CA ALA A 246 -17.02 -4.93 22.16
C ALA A 246 -18.08 -5.83 21.52
N ASP A 247 -17.73 -7.06 21.17
CA ASP A 247 -18.56 -7.98 20.38
C ASP A 247 -18.89 -9.28 21.11
N ASN A 248 -19.84 -9.19 22.05
CA ASN A 248 -20.31 -10.34 22.82
C ASN A 248 -20.89 -11.48 21.97
N LYS A 249 -21.46 -11.20 20.79
CA LYS A 249 -22.09 -12.23 19.95
C LYS A 249 -21.07 -13.08 19.19
N ARG A 250 -19.88 -12.54 18.90
CA ARG A 250 -18.81 -13.23 18.15
C ARG A 250 -17.53 -13.37 18.98
N LYS A 251 -17.69 -13.41 20.30
CA LYS A 251 -16.59 -13.45 21.26
C LYS A 251 -15.67 -14.66 21.05
N LYS A 252 -16.24 -15.83 20.71
CA LYS A 252 -15.46 -17.07 20.51
C LYS A 252 -14.56 -16.97 19.28
N GLU A 253 -15.07 -16.37 18.20
CA GLU A 253 -14.35 -16.12 16.97
C GLU A 253 -13.18 -15.17 17.20
N TRP A 254 -13.39 -14.07 17.95
CA TRP A 254 -12.31 -13.15 18.32
C TRP A 254 -11.26 -13.77 19.24
N ILE A 255 -11.66 -14.63 20.19
CA ILE A 255 -10.72 -15.41 21.01
C ILE A 255 -9.87 -16.33 20.12
N SER A 256 -10.47 -16.99 19.13
CA SER A 256 -9.74 -17.84 18.18
C SER A 256 -8.71 -17.04 17.37
N VAL A 257 -9.06 -15.85 16.91
CA VAL A 257 -8.13 -14.95 16.20
C VAL A 257 -6.98 -14.55 17.12
N PHE A 258 -7.28 -14.11 18.33
CA PHE A 258 -6.26 -13.73 19.33
C PHE A 258 -5.26 -14.87 19.58
N ILE A 259 -5.75 -16.08 19.87
CA ILE A 259 -4.90 -17.24 20.13
C ILE A 259 -4.04 -17.56 18.91
N THR A 260 -4.60 -17.51 17.70
CA THR A 260 -3.86 -17.80 16.47
C THR A 260 -2.74 -16.78 16.22
N CYS A 261 -3.01 -15.49 16.43
CA CYS A 261 -2.01 -14.44 16.30
C CYS A 261 -0.88 -14.58 17.32
N VAL A 262 -1.21 -14.86 18.59
CA VAL A 262 -0.22 -15.10 19.66
C VAL A 262 0.62 -16.34 19.35
N PHE A 263 -0.03 -17.45 18.97
CA PHE A 263 0.63 -18.68 18.59
C PHE A 263 1.59 -18.47 17.40
N TYR A 264 1.14 -17.75 16.37
CA TYR A 264 1.98 -17.43 15.23
C TYR A 264 3.20 -16.61 15.64
N TYR A 265 3.00 -15.50 16.36
CA TYR A 265 4.08 -14.58 16.69
C TYR A 265 5.13 -15.18 17.62
N PHE A 266 4.71 -15.96 18.63
CA PHE A 266 5.65 -16.52 19.62
C PHE A 266 6.24 -17.88 19.25
N LEU A 267 5.59 -18.66 18.39
CA LEU A 267 6.06 -20.01 18.05
C LEU A 267 6.39 -20.16 16.57
N ILE A 268 5.45 -19.85 15.68
CA ILE A 268 5.65 -20.11 14.24
C ILE A 268 6.66 -19.15 13.62
N PHE A 269 6.55 -17.85 13.89
CA PHE A 269 7.44 -16.85 13.32
C PHE A 269 8.93 -17.10 13.67
N PRO A 270 9.31 -17.35 14.95
CA PRO A 270 10.70 -17.70 15.28
C PRO A 270 11.21 -18.94 14.54
N ILE A 271 10.38 -19.98 14.40
CA ILE A 271 10.75 -21.20 13.64
C ILE A 271 10.98 -20.86 12.17
N LEU A 272 10.06 -20.13 11.54
CA LEU A 272 10.20 -19.73 10.13
C LEU A 272 11.41 -18.84 9.91
N ASN A 273 11.69 -17.92 10.84
CA ASN A 273 12.84 -17.02 10.76
C ASN A 273 14.17 -17.76 10.87
N ASP A 274 14.27 -18.74 11.77
CA ASP A 274 15.45 -19.62 11.89
C ASP A 274 15.68 -20.41 10.58
N LEU A 275 14.61 -20.95 9.99
CA LEU A 275 14.67 -21.65 8.70
C LEU A 275 15.04 -20.74 7.52
N ALA A 276 14.64 -19.46 7.55
CA ALA A 276 14.94 -18.51 6.49
C ALA A 276 16.41 -18.07 6.48
N GLY A 277 17.11 -18.22 7.61
CA GLY A 277 18.51 -17.86 7.78
C GLY A 277 18.71 -16.44 8.33
N ASN A 278 19.96 -16.01 8.43
CA ASN A 278 20.28 -14.70 8.99
C ASN A 278 19.87 -13.56 8.05
N SER A 279 19.17 -12.57 8.60
CA SER A 279 18.86 -11.33 7.90
C SER A 279 20.13 -10.54 7.58
N ALA A 280 20.15 -9.88 6.44
CA ALA A 280 21.15 -8.87 6.11
C ALA A 280 20.92 -7.54 6.86
N GLU A 281 19.78 -7.39 7.54
CA GLU A 281 19.38 -6.16 8.18
C GLU A 281 19.85 -6.07 9.64
N LYS A 282 20.16 -4.85 10.05
CA LYS A 282 20.44 -4.51 11.43
C LYS A 282 19.17 -4.65 12.28
N ASN A 283 19.37 -4.97 13.55
CA ASN A 283 18.31 -5.33 14.51
C ASN A 283 17.19 -4.27 14.55
N TRP A 284 15.91 -4.67 14.52
CA TRP A 284 14.74 -3.76 14.64
C TRP A 284 14.84 -2.79 15.84
N LYS A 285 15.62 -3.16 16.86
CA LYS A 285 15.97 -2.32 18.02
C LYS A 285 16.65 -1.01 17.64
N GLU A 286 17.36 -0.96 16.52
CA GLU A 286 18.01 0.25 16.02
C GLU A 286 17.03 1.31 15.50
N TYR A 287 15.79 0.93 15.14
CA TYR A 287 14.73 1.85 14.74
C TYR A 287 14.23 2.74 15.90
N TRP A 288 14.64 2.40 17.13
CA TRP A 288 14.30 3.14 18.35
C TRP A 288 15.55 3.82 18.96
N GLY A 289 16.65 3.86 18.21
CA GLY A 289 17.89 4.57 18.52
C GLY A 289 19.00 3.64 19.00
N THR A 290 20.24 4.00 18.67
CA THR A 290 21.44 3.40 19.26
C THR A 290 21.47 3.69 20.77
N GLY A 291 21.10 2.72 21.60
CA GLY A 291 21.52 2.67 23.00
C GLY A 291 20.70 3.42 24.05
N THR A 292 19.38 3.57 23.91
CA THR A 292 18.59 3.70 25.15
C THR A 292 18.47 2.31 25.77
N GLU A 293 19.37 1.99 26.70
CA GLU A 293 19.36 0.72 27.47
C GLU A 293 18.02 0.50 28.21
N ASN A 294 17.18 1.53 28.32
CA ASN A 294 15.90 1.49 29.00
C ASN A 294 14.73 2.06 28.16
N PRO A 295 13.84 1.20 27.64
CA PRO A 295 12.61 1.59 26.92
C PRO A 295 11.72 2.56 27.71
N THR A 296 11.71 2.48 29.04
CA THR A 296 10.92 3.39 29.88
C THR A 296 11.41 4.83 29.80
N PHE A 297 12.72 5.03 29.68
CA PHE A 297 13.31 6.37 29.55
C PHE A 297 13.00 6.98 28.18
N ALA A 298 13.02 6.18 27.10
CA ALA A 298 12.61 6.63 25.77
C ALA A 298 11.14 7.09 25.76
N VAL A 299 10.24 6.32 26.38
CA VAL A 299 8.82 6.69 26.54
C VAL A 299 8.67 7.97 27.36
N LEU A 300 9.37 8.08 28.49
CA LEU A 300 9.32 9.28 29.34
C LEU A 300 9.81 10.53 28.61
N ASN A 301 10.94 10.44 27.90
CA ASN A 301 11.47 11.54 27.10
C ASN A 301 10.49 11.97 26.02
N TYR A 302 9.86 11.01 25.34
CA TYR A 302 8.85 11.31 24.33
C TYR A 302 7.64 12.05 24.91
N ILE A 303 7.12 11.59 26.05
CA ILE A 303 5.97 12.22 26.73
C ILE A 303 6.33 13.61 27.26
N GLN A 304 7.56 13.81 27.74
CA GLN A 304 8.01 15.11 28.26
C GLN A 304 8.30 16.12 27.13
N ASN A 305 8.78 15.65 25.98
CA ASN A 305 9.10 16.48 24.84
C ASN A 305 7.82 17.14 24.25
N SER A 306 7.80 18.47 24.18
CA SER A 306 6.65 19.24 23.71
C SER A 306 6.39 19.08 22.21
N GLU A 307 7.44 18.97 21.40
CA GLU A 307 7.34 18.73 19.96
C GLU A 307 6.77 17.34 19.67
N SER A 308 7.25 16.31 20.37
CA SER A 308 6.74 14.93 20.27
C SER A 308 5.24 14.86 20.58
N ARG A 309 4.80 15.52 21.67
CA ARG A 309 3.37 15.64 22.00
C ARG A 309 2.59 16.39 20.93
N PHE A 310 3.12 17.51 20.42
CA PHE A 310 2.47 18.27 19.35
C PHE A 310 2.30 17.41 18.09
N GLN A 311 3.35 16.70 17.67
CA GLN A 311 3.30 15.80 16.52
C GLN A 311 2.30 14.66 16.79
N TYR A 312 2.30 14.02 17.95
CA TYR A 312 1.34 12.98 18.30
C TYR A 312 -0.11 13.44 18.07
N TRP A 313 -0.50 14.57 18.67
CA TRP A 313 -1.85 15.12 18.54
C TRP A 313 -2.17 15.60 17.13
N LYS A 314 -1.18 16.18 16.42
CA LYS A 314 -1.30 16.52 15.00
C LYS A 314 -1.65 15.27 14.19
N GLY A 315 -0.97 14.14 14.44
CA GLY A 315 -1.22 12.88 13.75
C GLY A 315 -2.62 12.31 14.04
N ILE A 316 -3.05 12.30 15.31
CA ILE A 316 -4.41 11.88 15.67
C ILE A 316 -5.47 12.77 15.01
N ARG A 317 -5.26 14.10 15.01
CA ARG A 317 -6.14 15.05 14.33
C ARG A 317 -6.20 14.76 12.84
N ASP A 318 -5.05 14.62 12.19
CA ASP A 318 -4.93 14.42 10.76
C ASP A 318 -5.59 13.11 10.32
N LEU A 319 -5.33 12.02 11.04
CA LEU A 319 -6.02 10.75 10.82
C LEU A 319 -7.54 10.90 11.03
N SER A 320 -7.96 11.56 12.10
CA SER A 320 -9.41 11.70 12.37
C SER A 320 -10.12 12.54 11.31
N LEU A 321 -9.49 13.59 10.80
CA LEU A 321 -10.03 14.42 9.72
C LEU A 321 -10.16 13.62 8.42
N GLU A 322 -9.13 12.88 8.05
CA GLU A 322 -9.11 11.99 6.87
C GLU A 322 -10.32 11.03 6.86
N TRP A 323 -10.66 10.46 8.02
CA TRP A 323 -11.78 9.53 8.18
C TRP A 323 -13.11 10.20 8.56
N GLY A 324 -13.24 11.52 8.41
CA GLY A 324 -14.50 12.22 8.68
C GLY A 324 -14.95 12.15 10.15
N PHE A 325 -13.99 11.94 11.07
CA PHE A 325 -14.15 11.62 12.50
C PHE A 325 -14.81 10.28 12.83
N TRP A 326 -14.99 9.39 11.86
CA TRP A 326 -15.66 8.10 12.10
C TRP A 326 -14.83 7.18 13.00
N ASN A 327 -13.50 7.30 12.97
CA ASN A 327 -12.59 6.60 13.86
C ASN A 327 -12.85 6.86 15.35
N LEU A 328 -13.31 8.06 15.72
CA LEU A 328 -13.60 8.40 17.12
C LEU A 328 -14.85 7.70 17.68
N THR A 329 -15.61 6.99 16.84
CA THR A 329 -16.80 6.23 17.26
C THR A 329 -16.48 4.80 17.74
N GLY A 330 -15.21 4.38 17.69
CA GLY A 330 -14.80 2.99 17.88
C GLY A 330 -14.96 2.40 19.28
N GLY A 331 -15.31 3.19 20.30
CA GLY A 331 -15.53 2.69 21.67
C GLY A 331 -14.30 1.95 22.22
N TRP A 332 -14.48 0.69 22.65
CA TRP A 332 -13.39 -0.16 23.17
C TRP A 332 -12.24 -0.39 22.18
N LEU A 333 -12.46 -0.24 20.88
CA LEU A 333 -11.39 -0.34 19.87
C LEU A 333 -10.37 0.79 19.96
N LEU A 334 -10.76 1.95 20.50
CA LEU A 334 -9.87 3.10 20.62
C LEU A 334 -8.69 2.82 21.56
N LEU A 335 -8.88 2.02 22.61
CA LEU A 335 -7.82 1.73 23.58
C LEU A 335 -6.63 0.98 22.96
N PRO A 336 -6.80 -0.23 22.36
CA PRO A 336 -5.69 -0.91 21.70
C PRO A 336 -5.17 -0.13 20.50
N PHE A 337 -6.03 0.58 19.76
CA PHE A 337 -5.62 1.43 18.65
C PHE A 337 -4.66 2.55 19.09
N LEU A 338 -5.03 3.34 20.11
CA LEU A 338 -4.20 4.44 20.59
C LEU A 338 -2.89 3.95 21.21
N GLY A 339 -2.91 2.80 21.89
CA GLY A 339 -1.69 2.17 22.42
C GLY A 339 -0.69 1.85 21.31
N LEU A 340 -1.13 1.15 20.28
CA LEU A 340 -0.28 0.76 19.14
C LEU A 340 0.11 1.95 18.27
N TYR A 341 -0.81 2.88 18.03
CA TYR A 341 -0.52 4.13 17.33
C TYR A 341 0.56 4.95 18.06
N SER A 342 0.54 4.96 19.39
CA SER A 342 1.58 5.62 20.18
C SER A 342 2.95 5.00 19.96
N VAL A 343 3.04 3.68 19.83
CA VAL A 343 4.31 3.00 19.53
C VAL A 343 4.89 3.51 18.22
N PHE A 344 4.12 3.59 17.12
CA PHE A 344 4.61 4.19 15.86
C PHE A 344 5.22 5.57 16.05
N ARG A 345 4.54 6.41 16.83
CA ARG A 345 4.94 7.80 16.99
C ARG A 345 6.23 7.96 17.80
N LEU A 346 6.69 6.92 18.51
CA LEU A 346 7.99 6.88 19.21
C LEU A 346 9.18 6.62 18.26
N SER A 347 8.93 6.27 16.98
CA SER A 347 10.01 5.84 16.08
C SER A 347 10.93 7.00 15.72
N ILE A 348 12.24 6.73 15.65
CA ILE A 348 13.23 7.72 15.20
C ILE A 348 13.13 7.97 13.70
N HIS A 349 12.60 7.00 12.96
CA HIS A 349 12.48 7.05 11.51
C HIS A 349 11.21 7.82 11.13
N PRO A 350 11.35 8.96 10.41
CA PRO A 350 10.19 9.78 10.05
C PRO A 350 9.13 9.01 9.27
N TRP A 351 9.52 8.08 8.41
CA TRP A 351 8.58 7.31 7.60
C TRP A 351 7.70 6.36 8.41
N VAL A 352 8.24 5.74 9.47
CA VAL A 352 7.47 4.92 10.42
C VAL A 352 6.60 5.82 11.29
N ARG A 353 7.19 6.88 11.84
CA ARG A 353 6.52 7.83 12.73
C ARG A 353 5.32 8.47 12.05
N ASP A 354 5.49 8.94 10.82
CA ASP A 354 4.50 9.71 10.07
C ASP A 354 3.62 8.84 9.16
N LEU A 355 3.70 7.50 9.31
CA LEU A 355 2.90 6.51 8.58
C LEU A 355 2.98 6.76 7.06
N TYR A 356 4.20 7.00 6.59
CA TYR A 356 4.50 7.29 5.19
C TYR A 356 4.38 6.01 4.36
N SER A 357 4.06 6.13 3.07
CA SER A 357 4.03 4.99 2.14
C SER A 357 3.16 3.83 2.65
N TYR A 358 3.65 2.59 2.58
CA TYR A 358 2.98 1.40 3.05
C TYR A 358 2.84 1.29 4.57
N TYR A 359 3.59 2.04 5.39
CA TYR A 359 3.65 1.88 6.87
C TYR A 359 2.32 2.10 7.61
N ILE A 360 1.26 2.51 6.92
CA ILE A 360 -0.12 2.52 7.44
C ILE A 360 -0.72 1.11 7.60
N TYR A 361 -0.18 0.10 6.92
CA TYR A 361 -0.73 -1.27 6.87
C TYR A 361 -1.09 -1.87 8.24
N PRO A 362 -0.34 -1.66 9.34
CA PRO A 362 -0.65 -2.29 10.61
C PRO A 362 -1.92 -1.73 11.26
N LEU A 363 -2.29 -0.50 10.90
CA LEU A 363 -3.50 0.15 11.40
C LEU A 363 -4.75 -0.19 10.58
N VAL A 364 -4.59 -0.72 9.36
CA VAL A 364 -5.70 -1.04 8.44
C VAL A 364 -6.82 -1.87 9.09
N PRO A 365 -6.54 -2.92 9.88
CA PRO A 365 -7.61 -3.67 10.56
C PRO A 365 -8.51 -2.80 11.45
N PHE A 366 -7.92 -1.84 12.17
CA PHE A 366 -8.67 -0.88 12.99
C PHE A 366 -9.47 0.10 12.13
N LEU A 367 -8.86 0.63 11.07
CA LEU A 367 -9.50 1.60 10.18
C LEU A 367 -10.76 1.03 9.50
N ILE A 368 -10.71 -0.24 9.06
CA ILE A 368 -11.88 -0.94 8.50
C ILE A 368 -13.00 -1.08 9.55
N LEU A 369 -12.66 -1.43 10.79
CA LEU A 369 -13.67 -1.49 11.86
C LEU A 369 -14.21 -0.11 12.22
N PHE A 370 -13.40 0.93 12.19
CA PHE A 370 -13.84 2.30 12.42
C PHE A 370 -14.83 2.81 11.37
N LEU A 371 -14.67 2.41 10.10
CA LEU A 371 -15.68 2.67 9.08
C LEU A 371 -17.01 2.01 9.41
N ARG A 372 -16.97 0.76 9.88
CA ARG A 372 -18.16 0.04 10.33
C ARG A 372 -18.80 0.74 11.54
N THR A 373 -18.05 1.01 12.61
CA THR A 373 -18.58 1.62 13.83
C THR A 373 -19.10 3.03 13.56
N GLY A 374 -18.43 3.80 12.70
CA GLY A 374 -18.88 5.14 12.28
C GLY A 374 -20.21 5.09 11.54
N ALA A 375 -20.35 4.17 10.59
CA ALA A 375 -21.59 3.96 9.87
C ALA A 375 -22.73 3.51 10.80
N GLU A 376 -22.48 2.53 11.67
CA GLU A 376 -23.44 2.06 12.67
C GLU A 376 -23.84 3.19 13.64
N TRP A 377 -22.89 4.01 14.08
CA TRP A 377 -23.13 5.14 14.98
C TRP A 377 -24.06 6.18 14.35
N ILE A 378 -23.79 6.59 13.10
CA ILE A 378 -24.65 7.52 12.36
C ILE A 378 -26.05 6.90 12.16
N GLN A 379 -26.11 5.64 11.75
CA GLN A 379 -27.37 4.93 11.53
C GLN A 379 -28.25 4.89 12.79
N ASN A 380 -27.64 4.60 13.95
CA ASN A 380 -28.34 4.43 15.21
C ASN A 380 -28.74 5.76 15.86
N ARG A 381 -27.85 6.77 15.86
CA ARG A 381 -28.10 8.07 16.50
C ARG A 381 -29.07 8.94 15.72
N THR A 382 -29.09 8.84 14.40
CA THR A 382 -30.07 9.59 13.59
C THR A 382 -31.49 9.04 13.71
N GLY A 383 -31.65 7.82 14.24
CA GLY A 383 -32.95 7.19 14.52
C GLY A 383 -33.56 7.53 15.88
N LYS A 384 -32.79 8.10 16.83
CA LYS A 384 -33.29 8.42 18.18
C LYS A 384 -33.56 9.92 18.34
N PRO A 385 -34.75 10.35 18.79
CA PRO A 385 -35.04 11.75 19.07
C PRO A 385 -34.48 12.12 20.46
N GLU A 386 -33.17 12.35 20.57
CA GLU A 386 -32.55 12.64 21.88
C GLU A 386 -32.58 14.12 22.29
N THR A 387 -32.87 15.07 21.40
CA THR A 387 -32.97 16.51 21.74
C THR A 387 -34.11 17.24 21.02
N LYS A 388 -34.74 18.22 21.72
CA LYS A 388 -35.86 19.05 21.22
C LYS A 388 -35.53 19.85 19.94
N PHE A 389 -34.26 20.22 19.72
CA PHE A 389 -33.84 20.97 18.53
C PHE A 389 -33.73 20.08 17.28
N LEU A 390 -33.37 18.80 17.47
CA LEU A 390 -33.23 17.83 16.39
C LEU A 390 -34.52 17.04 16.14
N SER A 391 -35.55 17.15 16.96
CA SER A 391 -36.83 16.45 16.74
C SER A 391 -37.61 16.98 15.53
N SER A 392 -37.35 18.22 15.09
CA SER A 392 -37.98 18.84 13.91
C SER A 392 -37.33 18.48 12.57
N VAL A 393 -36.13 17.87 12.59
CA VAL A 393 -35.36 17.53 11.38
C VAL A 393 -35.56 16.04 11.04
N SER A 394 -35.92 15.74 9.80
CA SER A 394 -36.10 14.35 9.36
C SER A 394 -34.79 13.56 9.45
N LYS A 395 -34.90 12.24 9.70
CA LYS A 395 -33.76 11.32 9.78
C LYS A 395 -32.81 11.46 8.58
N GLU A 396 -33.38 11.54 7.38
CA GLU A 396 -32.63 11.65 6.11
C GLU A 396 -31.81 12.93 6.04
N LYS A 397 -32.36 14.06 6.50
CA LYS A 397 -31.63 15.33 6.56
C LYS A 397 -30.49 15.28 7.58
N LYS A 398 -30.70 14.64 8.74
CA LYS A 398 -29.62 14.45 9.74
C LYS A 398 -28.47 13.64 9.18
N ILE A 399 -28.77 12.52 8.50
CA ILE A 399 -27.75 11.69 7.85
C ILE A 399 -27.01 12.52 6.79
N LEU A 400 -27.74 13.26 5.94
CA LEU A 400 -27.12 14.09 4.91
C LEU A 400 -26.17 15.14 5.51
N ILE A 401 -26.57 15.85 6.57
CA ILE A 401 -25.73 16.83 7.25
C ILE A 401 -24.46 16.16 7.81
N ALA A 402 -24.61 15.01 8.50
CA ALA A 402 -23.47 14.27 9.03
C ALA A 402 -22.49 13.86 7.91
N LEU A 403 -23.01 13.37 6.79
CA LEU A 403 -22.19 12.97 5.64
C LEU A 403 -21.49 14.16 4.98
N ILE A 404 -22.19 15.28 4.78
CA ILE A 404 -21.58 16.49 4.23
C ILE A 404 -20.44 16.95 5.13
N LEU A 405 -20.64 17.00 6.45
CA LEU A 405 -19.59 17.38 7.39
C LEU A 405 -18.40 16.42 7.35
N SER A 406 -18.66 15.10 7.39
CA SER A 406 -17.61 14.07 7.30
C SER A 406 -16.79 14.19 6.01
N PHE A 407 -17.45 14.35 4.86
CA PHE A 407 -16.75 14.50 3.59
C PHE A 407 -16.04 15.85 3.47
N CYS A 408 -16.60 16.96 3.95
CA CYS A 408 -15.92 18.26 3.94
C CYS A 408 -14.59 18.21 4.69
N VAL A 409 -14.55 17.61 5.89
CA VAL A 409 -13.30 17.53 6.67
C VAL A 409 -12.32 16.51 6.08
N SER A 410 -12.82 15.41 5.53
CA SER A 410 -12.01 14.40 4.82
C SER A 410 -11.35 15.01 3.58
N ILE A 411 -12.12 15.69 2.73
CA ILE A 411 -11.61 16.41 1.55
C ILE A 411 -10.58 17.47 1.97
N TYR A 412 -10.86 18.25 3.01
CA TYR A 412 -9.93 19.26 3.52
C TYR A 412 -8.59 18.65 3.95
N ARG A 413 -8.60 17.48 4.60
CA ARG A 413 -7.36 16.84 5.02
C ARG A 413 -6.63 16.20 3.85
N ASN A 414 -7.34 15.47 3.00
CA ASN A 414 -6.75 14.73 1.89
C ASN A 414 -6.27 15.69 0.78
N SER A 415 -6.85 16.89 0.66
CA SER A 415 -6.35 17.92 -0.24
C SER A 415 -5.05 18.57 0.23
N LYS A 416 -4.51 18.19 1.39
CA LYS A 416 -3.18 18.59 1.86
C LYS A 416 -2.13 17.49 1.70
N GLU A 417 -2.47 16.38 1.04
CA GLU A 417 -1.56 15.24 0.82
C GLU A 417 -0.59 15.52 -0.33
N THR A 418 0.54 16.15 -0.09
CA THR A 418 1.46 16.54 -1.17
C THR A 418 2.47 15.46 -1.55
N GLU A 419 2.54 14.35 -0.81
CA GLU A 419 3.62 13.38 -0.97
C GLU A 419 3.26 12.23 -1.92
N TYR A 420 1.96 11.92 -2.05
CA TYR A 420 1.45 10.88 -2.93
C TYR A 420 0.30 11.40 -3.83
N PRO A 421 0.22 10.96 -5.11
CA PRO A 421 1.15 10.03 -5.73
C PRO A 421 2.46 10.77 -6.03
N ILE A 422 3.57 10.03 -6.14
CA ILE A 422 4.79 10.64 -6.67
C ILE A 422 4.50 11.06 -8.11
N VAL A 423 4.60 12.36 -8.39
CA VAL A 423 4.38 12.90 -9.74
C VAL A 423 5.60 12.55 -10.59
N PHE A 424 5.37 11.73 -11.60
CA PHE A 424 6.43 11.24 -12.48
C PHE A 424 6.51 12.04 -13.77
N GLU A 425 7.73 12.46 -14.13
CA GLU A 425 8.02 12.99 -15.45
C GLU A 425 8.37 11.82 -16.38
N SER A 426 7.37 11.30 -17.10
CA SER A 426 7.54 10.15 -17.99
C SER A 426 8.48 10.49 -19.16
N LYS A 427 9.44 9.61 -19.44
CA LYS A 427 10.45 9.78 -20.50
C LYS A 427 10.35 8.62 -21.51
N PRO A 428 9.24 8.51 -22.28
CA PRO A 428 8.95 7.34 -23.11
C PRO A 428 9.98 7.12 -24.22
N GLU A 429 10.57 8.19 -24.76
CA GLU A 429 11.62 8.08 -25.78
C GLU A 429 12.90 7.45 -25.23
N LEU A 430 13.33 7.88 -24.03
CA LEU A 430 14.49 7.28 -23.34
C LEU A 430 14.21 5.83 -22.93
N ALA A 431 12.98 5.55 -22.49
CA ALA A 431 12.55 4.19 -22.19
C ALA A 431 12.58 3.29 -23.44
N ALA A 432 12.16 3.81 -24.60
CA ALA A 432 12.24 3.10 -25.88
C ALA A 432 13.69 2.88 -26.33
N GLU A 433 14.55 3.90 -26.19
CA GLU A 433 15.99 3.79 -26.44
C GLU A 433 16.63 2.66 -25.61
N LEU A 434 16.32 2.61 -24.30
CA LEU A 434 16.82 1.56 -23.43
C LEU A 434 16.29 0.17 -23.84
N LYS A 435 15.01 0.05 -24.17
CA LYS A 435 14.42 -1.22 -24.60
C LYS A 435 15.10 -1.76 -25.86
N ASN A 436 15.34 -0.91 -26.86
CA ASN A 436 16.06 -1.29 -28.07
C ASN A 436 17.50 -1.76 -27.75
N LEU A 437 18.18 -1.11 -26.80
CA LEU A 437 19.51 -1.54 -26.34
C LEU A 437 19.46 -2.95 -25.72
N LEU A 438 18.42 -3.23 -24.92
CA LEU A 438 18.26 -4.49 -24.19
C LEU A 438 17.93 -5.69 -25.08
N GLU A 439 17.39 -5.49 -26.29
CA GLU A 439 17.14 -6.57 -27.27
C GLU A 439 18.40 -7.34 -27.67
N GLN A 440 19.58 -6.73 -27.49
CA GLN A 440 20.87 -7.37 -27.76
C GLN A 440 21.30 -8.38 -26.71
N ILE A 441 20.70 -8.37 -25.52
CA ILE A 441 21.02 -9.30 -24.44
C ILE A 441 20.27 -10.61 -24.70
N PRO A 442 20.96 -11.73 -24.97
CA PRO A 442 20.28 -13.00 -25.17
C PRO A 442 19.55 -13.45 -23.89
N ALA A 443 18.42 -14.15 -24.03
CA ALA A 443 17.68 -14.70 -22.90
C ALA A 443 18.55 -15.66 -22.05
N GLY A 444 18.31 -15.69 -20.74
CA GLY A 444 19.06 -16.54 -19.79
C GLY A 444 20.44 -16.02 -19.42
N LYS A 445 20.91 -14.91 -20.00
CA LYS A 445 22.22 -14.32 -19.67
C LYS A 445 22.13 -13.39 -18.45
N SER A 446 23.11 -13.50 -17.56
CA SER A 446 23.20 -12.67 -16.35
C SER A 446 23.60 -11.23 -16.68
N VAL A 447 22.90 -10.28 -16.08
CA VAL A 447 23.09 -8.84 -16.32
C VAL A 447 23.41 -8.12 -15.02
N SER A 448 24.54 -7.41 -14.98
CA SER A 448 24.81 -6.37 -13.99
C SER A 448 24.12 -5.09 -14.42
N ALA A 449 23.17 -4.56 -13.66
CA ALA A 449 22.40 -3.38 -14.05
C ALA A 449 22.37 -2.31 -12.95
N GLY A 450 22.32 -1.04 -13.35
CA GLY A 450 21.94 0.03 -12.43
C GLY A 450 20.58 -0.22 -11.79
N PHE A 451 20.36 0.27 -10.57
CA PHE A 451 19.13 0.01 -9.79
C PHE A 451 17.86 0.43 -10.54
N HIS A 452 17.87 1.64 -11.10
CA HIS A 452 16.77 2.23 -11.88
C HIS A 452 16.61 1.62 -13.29
N LEU A 453 17.63 0.93 -13.82
CA LEU A 453 17.57 0.25 -15.13
C LEU A 453 17.10 -1.20 -15.00
N SER A 454 17.29 -1.80 -13.83
CA SER A 454 16.95 -3.19 -13.55
C SER A 454 15.50 -3.59 -13.85
N PRO A 455 14.47 -2.73 -13.64
CA PRO A 455 13.10 -3.04 -14.02
C PRO A 455 12.89 -3.25 -15.52
N PHE A 456 13.79 -2.75 -16.39
CA PHE A 456 13.64 -2.90 -17.83
C PHE A 456 14.24 -4.20 -18.38
N VAL A 457 15.12 -4.83 -17.61
CA VAL A 457 15.78 -6.05 -18.06
C VAL A 457 14.78 -7.20 -18.01
N SER A 458 14.68 -7.94 -19.11
CA SER A 458 13.75 -9.06 -19.25
C SER A 458 13.71 -9.98 -18.03
N LEU A 459 12.51 -10.44 -17.68
CA LEU A 459 12.30 -11.45 -16.63
C LEU A 459 13.01 -12.78 -16.91
N LYS A 460 13.38 -13.06 -18.17
CA LYS A 460 14.17 -14.24 -18.57
C LYS A 460 15.66 -14.10 -18.27
N ASN A 461 16.12 -12.93 -17.84
CA ASN A 461 17.51 -12.65 -17.56
C ASN A 461 17.68 -12.41 -16.06
N PRO A 462 18.56 -13.14 -15.37
CA PRO A 462 18.87 -12.85 -13.98
C PRO A 462 19.62 -11.52 -13.89
N VAL A 463 19.21 -10.66 -12.97
CA VAL A 463 19.76 -9.30 -12.81
C VAL A 463 20.38 -9.13 -11.46
N TYR A 464 21.55 -8.49 -11.48
CA TYR A 464 22.38 -8.23 -10.33
C TYR A 464 22.58 -6.71 -10.25
N PRO A 465 22.12 -6.05 -9.18
CA PRO A 465 22.36 -4.63 -9.03
C PRO A 465 23.86 -4.34 -8.89
N ILE A 466 24.32 -3.27 -9.54
CA ILE A 466 25.72 -2.83 -9.46
C ILE A 466 26.05 -2.34 -8.05
N ARG A 467 27.13 -2.87 -7.47
CA ARG A 467 27.68 -2.55 -6.14
C ARG A 467 29.22 -2.49 -6.19
N GLU A 468 29.83 -1.91 -5.16
CA GLU A 468 31.26 -1.56 -5.14
C GLU A 468 32.17 -2.78 -5.30
N ASP A 469 31.87 -3.86 -4.59
CA ASP A 469 32.66 -5.08 -4.45
C ASP A 469 32.16 -6.26 -5.30
N ARG A 470 31.00 -6.14 -5.94
CA ARG A 470 30.43 -7.23 -6.74
C ARG A 470 31.12 -7.36 -8.09
N LYS A 471 31.45 -8.60 -8.47
CA LYS A 471 32.00 -8.93 -9.80
C LYS A 471 30.97 -8.64 -10.89
N TRP A 472 31.46 -8.20 -12.05
CA TRP A 472 30.61 -8.03 -13.23
C TRP A 472 30.03 -9.37 -13.68
N LYS A 473 28.78 -9.33 -14.16
CA LYS A 473 28.17 -10.44 -14.87
C LYS A 473 28.49 -10.37 -16.36
N GLU A 474 28.03 -11.38 -17.12
CA GLU A 474 28.33 -11.49 -18.55
C GLU A 474 27.98 -10.20 -19.32
N TRP A 475 26.83 -9.61 -19.00
CA TRP A 475 26.39 -8.34 -19.56
C TRP A 475 26.35 -7.26 -18.49
N ILE A 476 26.71 -6.04 -18.87
CA ILE A 476 26.71 -4.89 -17.97
C ILE A 476 25.92 -3.77 -18.63
N LEU A 477 24.89 -3.31 -17.94
CA LEU A 477 24.01 -2.23 -18.35
C LEU A 477 24.17 -1.05 -17.39
N ILE A 478 24.62 0.07 -17.94
CA ILE A 478 24.84 1.30 -17.16
C ILE A 478 24.10 2.48 -17.73
N ASN A 479 23.86 3.44 -16.86
CA ASN A 479 23.52 4.80 -17.22
C ASN A 479 24.73 5.69 -16.88
N ARG A 480 25.06 6.60 -17.79
CA ARG A 480 26.29 7.38 -17.73
C ARG A 480 26.25 8.52 -16.71
N GLU A 481 25.10 8.77 -16.10
CA GLU A 481 24.85 9.82 -15.09
C GLU A 481 24.56 9.21 -13.72
N TYR A 482 23.64 8.25 -13.66
CA TYR A 482 23.18 7.64 -12.41
C TYR A 482 23.18 6.11 -12.53
N ASN A 483 23.65 5.37 -11.52
CA ASN A 483 23.63 3.89 -11.53
C ASN A 483 23.12 3.26 -10.24
N SER A 484 23.37 3.88 -9.09
CA SER A 484 23.06 3.28 -7.80
C SER A 484 22.78 4.36 -6.76
N PRO A 485 21.79 4.17 -5.88
CA PRO A 485 21.62 5.01 -4.70
C PRO A 485 22.68 4.71 -3.62
N TYR A 486 23.33 3.54 -3.69
CA TYR A 486 24.28 3.07 -2.67
C TYR A 486 25.74 3.34 -3.01
N LEU A 487 26.04 3.71 -4.26
CA LEU A 487 27.41 3.92 -4.74
C LEU A 487 27.47 5.09 -5.71
N SER A 488 28.53 5.88 -5.60
CA SER A 488 28.80 6.97 -6.53
C SER A 488 28.90 6.47 -7.98
N SER A 489 28.09 7.05 -8.87
CA SER A 489 28.17 6.78 -10.31
C SER A 489 29.57 7.04 -10.87
N ALA A 490 30.29 8.03 -10.35
CA ALA A 490 31.66 8.33 -10.80
C ALA A 490 32.59 7.15 -10.52
N LYS A 491 32.54 6.56 -9.31
CA LYS A 491 33.32 5.37 -8.95
C LYS A 491 32.97 4.17 -9.82
N ILE A 492 31.68 3.98 -10.13
CA ILE A 492 31.22 2.90 -11.02
C ILE A 492 31.82 3.07 -12.41
N LEU A 493 31.79 4.29 -12.95
CA LEU A 493 32.33 4.60 -14.27
C LEU A 493 33.87 4.47 -14.31
N GLU A 494 34.57 4.92 -13.26
CA GLU A 494 36.02 4.76 -13.14
C GLU A 494 36.44 3.29 -13.16
N ARG A 495 35.71 2.43 -12.44
CA ARG A 495 35.92 0.98 -12.45
C ARG A 495 35.67 0.41 -13.85
N ILE A 496 34.57 0.78 -14.50
CA ILE A 496 34.28 0.32 -15.86
C ILE A 496 35.36 0.76 -16.84
N ASP A 497 35.82 2.00 -16.77
CA ASP A 497 36.86 2.51 -17.65
C ASP A 497 38.21 1.80 -17.40
N ALA A 498 38.53 1.47 -16.14
CA ALA A 498 39.69 0.67 -15.80
C ALA A 498 39.59 -0.74 -16.40
N ASP A 499 38.44 -1.40 -16.25
CA ASP A 499 38.22 -2.78 -16.72
C ASP A 499 38.13 -2.86 -18.26
N VAL A 500 37.64 -1.81 -18.92
CA VAL A 500 37.70 -1.68 -20.38
C VAL A 500 39.13 -1.47 -20.87
N ARG A 501 39.91 -0.58 -20.22
CA ARG A 501 41.34 -0.39 -20.57
C ARG A 501 42.17 -1.64 -20.31
N GLY A 502 41.84 -2.39 -19.26
CA GLY A 502 42.46 -3.67 -18.92
C GLY A 502 42.04 -4.82 -19.84
N GLY A 503 41.05 -4.62 -20.71
CA GLY A 503 40.56 -5.63 -21.65
C GLY A 503 39.62 -6.67 -21.02
N GLU A 504 39.17 -6.50 -19.78
CA GLU A 504 38.19 -7.37 -19.13
C GLU A 504 36.78 -7.13 -19.67
N LEU A 505 36.45 -5.88 -20.02
CA LEU A 505 35.17 -5.49 -20.58
C LEU A 505 35.34 -4.94 -22.01
N ARG A 506 34.30 -5.14 -22.83
CA ARG A 506 34.18 -4.47 -24.14
C ARG A 506 32.84 -3.79 -24.30
N TRP A 507 32.85 -2.65 -24.98
CA TRP A 507 31.63 -1.96 -25.40
C TRP A 507 30.94 -2.76 -26.51
N VAL A 508 29.65 -3.05 -26.30
CA VAL A 508 28.79 -3.64 -27.33
C VAL A 508 28.06 -2.52 -28.07
N GLN A 509 27.41 -1.63 -27.31
CA GLN A 509 26.79 -0.43 -27.85
C GLN A 509 26.84 0.69 -26.81
N LYS A 510 26.96 1.92 -27.29
CA LYS A 510 26.99 3.13 -26.47
C LYS A 510 26.04 4.16 -27.06
N THR A 511 25.21 4.73 -26.22
CA THR A 511 24.38 5.89 -26.57
C THR A 511 24.84 7.11 -25.77
N ASN A 512 24.11 8.22 -25.92
CA ASN A 512 24.38 9.41 -25.14
C ASN A 512 24.21 9.17 -23.64
N ARG A 513 23.22 8.36 -23.24
CA ARG A 513 22.88 8.12 -21.83
C ARG A 513 23.16 6.72 -21.32
N PHE A 514 23.10 5.72 -22.18
CA PHE A 514 23.22 4.33 -21.77
C PHE A 514 24.46 3.66 -22.35
N GLY A 515 24.89 2.63 -21.65
CA GLY A 515 26.02 1.81 -22.02
C GLY A 515 25.69 0.34 -21.89
N LEU A 516 25.93 -0.42 -22.95
CA LEU A 516 25.89 -1.88 -22.92
C LEU A 516 27.30 -2.42 -23.14
N LEU A 517 27.79 -3.14 -22.14
CA LEU A 517 29.09 -3.80 -22.17
C LEU A 517 28.93 -5.31 -22.00
N ARG A 518 29.97 -6.03 -22.40
CA ARG A 518 30.08 -7.47 -22.21
C ARG A 518 31.44 -7.81 -21.61
N LEU A 519 31.44 -8.77 -20.69
CA LEU A 519 32.65 -9.37 -20.17
C LEU A 519 33.35 -10.15 -21.29
N ASN A 520 34.64 -9.92 -21.48
CA ASN A 520 35.45 -10.77 -22.34
C ASN A 520 35.63 -12.11 -21.62
N GLY A 521 35.01 -13.17 -22.14
CA GLY A 521 35.31 -14.52 -21.66
C GLY A 521 36.78 -14.86 -21.90
N PRO A 522 37.34 -15.92 -21.26
CA PRO A 522 38.61 -16.46 -21.74
C PRO A 522 38.45 -16.70 -23.25
N LEU A 523 39.43 -16.28 -24.04
CA LEU A 523 39.52 -16.61 -25.47
C LEU A 523 39.32 -18.12 -25.59
N SER A 524 38.09 -18.55 -25.87
CA SER A 524 37.86 -19.89 -26.35
C SER A 524 38.52 -19.92 -27.71
N ASP A 525 39.66 -20.61 -27.78
CA ASP A 525 40.36 -20.93 -29.01
C ASP A 525 39.33 -21.26 -30.10
N ALA A 526 39.34 -20.45 -31.14
CA ALA A 526 38.60 -20.70 -32.37
C ALA A 526 39.64 -21.12 -33.42
N PRO A 527 39.29 -21.95 -34.42
CA PRO A 527 38.26 -23.00 -34.49
C PRO A 527 38.84 -24.41 -34.24
#